data_AF-A0A8J9UNS9-F1
#
_entry.id   AF-A0A8J9UNS9-F1
#
_cell.length_a   1.000
_cell.length_b   1.000
_cell.length_c   1.000
_cell.angle_alpha   90.00
_cell.angle_beta   90.00
_cell.angle_gamma   90.00
#
_symmetry.space_group_name_H-M   'P 1'
#
loop_
_entity.id
_entity.type
_entity.pdbx_description
1 polymer ?
#
loop_
_entity_poly.entity_id
_entity_poly.type
_entity_poly.pdbx_seq_one_letter_code
_entity_poly.pdbx_strand_id
1 'polypeptide(L)'
;MAVVDQVGGMSIFRDFYDNSTLHKKYVTVRLRNLRKKLNEISNGDSFLFAVDKLQVQYHRQNVQILDERVLTTPTCIHMRPRWPAASEISELIARVVETGLYRKIRRNERTEWNLMYGNLTETRKFKPIGLKTVNSCFYSLMFMYVVSTIVLLVEIYWSNRITKN
;
A
#
# COMPACT_ATOMS: atom_id res chain seq x y z
N MET A 1 -16.67 1.75 8.64
CA MET A 1 -15.71 0.76 9.18
C MET A 1 -15.14 0.00 8.01
N ALA A 2 -13.85 0.20 7.67
CA ALA A 2 -13.21 -0.51 6.57
C ALA A 2 -13.13 -2.02 6.90
N VAL A 3 -13.73 -2.85 6.05
CA VAL A 3 -13.80 -4.29 6.26
C VAL A 3 -12.43 -4.88 5.95
N VAL A 4 -11.67 -5.20 7.00
CA VAL A 4 -10.46 -6.02 6.87
C VAL A 4 -10.89 -7.46 6.59
N ASP A 5 -10.38 -8.02 5.49
CA ASP A 5 -10.66 -9.39 5.07
C ASP A 5 -10.01 -10.38 6.03
N GLN A 6 -8.70 -10.23 6.29
CA GLN A 6 -7.95 -11.11 7.17
C GLN A 6 -6.90 -10.35 7.99
N VAL A 7 -6.73 -10.79 9.24
CA VAL A 7 -5.66 -10.33 10.13
C VAL A 7 -4.66 -11.46 10.29
N GLY A 8 -3.38 -11.21 10.01
CA GLY A 8 -2.31 -12.20 10.14
C GLY A 8 -1.16 -11.72 10.99
N GLY A 9 -0.43 -12.66 11.58
CA GLY A 9 0.75 -12.36 12.40
C GLY A 9 1.33 -13.59 13.10
N MET A 10 2.15 -13.34 14.12
CA MET A 10 2.65 -14.36 15.04
C MET A 10 1.56 -14.85 15.98
N SER A 11 1.57 -16.13 16.37
CA SER A 11 0.55 -16.73 17.25
C SER A 11 0.25 -15.93 18.53
N ILE A 12 1.25 -15.23 19.07
CA ILE A 12 1.14 -14.35 20.24
C ILE A 12 0.05 -13.27 20.06
N PHE A 13 -0.17 -12.79 18.83
CA PHE A 13 -1.25 -11.85 18.54
C PHE A 13 -2.64 -12.49 18.65
N ARG A 14 -2.78 -13.79 18.37
CA ARG A 14 -4.06 -14.49 18.57
C ARG A 14 -4.42 -14.50 20.05
N ASP A 15 -3.43 -14.83 20.89
CA ASP A 15 -3.61 -14.95 22.33
C ASP A 15 -3.91 -13.58 22.98
N PHE A 16 -3.31 -12.50 22.46
CA PHE A 16 -3.58 -11.14 22.95
C PHE A 16 -5.02 -10.68 22.68
N TYR A 17 -5.66 -11.20 21.64
CA TYR A 17 -6.99 -10.77 21.18
C TYR A 17 -8.09 -11.73 21.57
N ASP A 18 -7.86 -12.61 22.54
CA ASP A 18 -8.84 -13.61 22.96
C ASP A 18 -10.21 -12.98 23.23
N ASN A 19 -11.26 -13.63 22.73
CA ASN A 19 -12.67 -13.17 22.78
C ASN A 19 -13.03 -11.89 21.99
N SER A 20 -12.12 -11.30 21.21
CA SER A 20 -12.44 -10.14 20.36
C SER A 20 -12.95 -10.53 18.95
N THR A 21 -13.56 -9.58 18.24
CA THR A 21 -13.93 -9.75 16.82
C THR A 21 -12.72 -9.98 15.91
N LEU A 22 -11.54 -9.50 16.32
CA LEU A 22 -10.27 -9.69 15.62
C LEU A 22 -9.76 -11.13 15.71
N HIS A 23 -10.04 -11.82 16.82
CA HIS A 23 -9.70 -13.23 16.99
C HIS A 23 -10.37 -14.12 15.94
N LYS A 24 -11.66 -13.88 15.67
CA LYS A 24 -12.43 -14.64 14.67
C LYS A 24 -11.91 -14.48 13.24
N LYS A 25 -11.30 -13.33 12.94
CA LYS A 25 -10.70 -13.02 11.62
C LYS A 25 -9.20 -13.32 11.55
N TYR A 26 -8.62 -13.87 12.63
CA TYR A 26 -7.20 -14.09 12.75
C TYR A 26 -6.76 -15.36 12.02
N VAL A 27 -5.94 -15.19 10.99
CA VAL A 27 -5.30 -16.27 10.24
C VAL A 27 -3.82 -16.33 10.61
N THR A 28 -3.39 -17.43 11.22
CA THR A 28 -1.97 -17.66 11.48
C THR A 28 -1.24 -17.84 10.14
N VAL A 29 -0.48 -16.83 9.74
CA VAL A 29 0.32 -16.88 8.52
C VAL A 29 1.74 -17.23 8.89
N ARG A 30 2.20 -18.40 8.45
CA ARG A 30 3.63 -18.75 8.55
C ARG A 30 4.43 -17.80 7.66
N LEU A 31 5.61 -17.36 8.12
CA LEU A 31 6.53 -16.49 7.35
C LEU A 31 6.79 -17.04 5.93
N ARG A 32 6.94 -18.36 5.78
CA ARG A 32 7.12 -19.01 4.47
C ARG A 32 5.97 -18.73 3.49
N ASN A 33 4.76 -18.58 3.99
CA ASN A 33 3.55 -18.36 3.19
C ASN A 33 3.23 -16.87 3.02
N LEU A 34 3.92 -15.97 3.74
CA LEU A 34 3.71 -14.53 3.65
C LEU A 34 3.94 -14.02 2.22
N ARG A 35 5.01 -14.51 1.56
CA ARG A 35 5.30 -14.18 0.15
C ARG A 35 4.14 -14.54 -0.78
N LYS A 36 3.53 -15.71 -0.58
CA LYS A 36 2.42 -16.17 -1.41
C LYS A 36 1.19 -15.29 -1.21
N LYS A 37 0.84 -15.00 0.05
CA LYS A 37 -0.28 -14.11 0.39
C LYS A 37 -0.11 -12.69 -0.11
N LEU A 38 1.10 -12.14 0.00
CA LEU A 38 1.38 -10.82 -0.56
C LEU A 38 1.20 -10.82 -2.08
N ASN A 39 1.55 -11.93 -2.77
CA ASN A 39 1.39 -12.02 -4.23
C ASN A 39 -0.09 -12.10 -4.60
N GLU A 40 -0.90 -12.82 -3.84
CA GLU A 40 -2.37 -12.87 -3.98
C GLU A 40 -2.96 -11.45 -3.88
N ILE A 41 -2.46 -10.64 -2.94
CA ILE A 41 -2.87 -9.22 -2.80
C ILE A 41 -2.41 -8.40 -4.00
N SER A 42 -1.16 -8.59 -4.44
CA SER A 42 -0.62 -7.89 -5.61
C SER A 42 -1.36 -8.24 -6.90
N ASN A 43 -1.90 -9.46 -7.00
CA ASN A 43 -2.67 -9.94 -8.16
C ASN A 43 -4.14 -9.51 -8.13
N GLY A 44 -4.63 -9.00 -6.98
CA GLY A 44 -6.01 -8.54 -6.81
C GLY A 44 -6.98 -9.59 -6.26
N ASP A 45 -6.49 -10.76 -5.81
CA ASP A 45 -7.31 -11.83 -5.23
C ASP A 45 -7.75 -11.51 -3.79
N SER A 46 -7.09 -10.56 -3.13
CA SER A 46 -7.41 -10.08 -1.78
C SER A 46 -7.02 -8.62 -1.64
N PHE A 47 -7.86 -7.81 -0.98
CA PHE A 47 -7.68 -6.35 -1.00
C PHE A 47 -6.97 -5.80 0.23
N LEU A 48 -7.18 -6.42 1.40
CA LEU A 48 -6.66 -5.89 2.65
C LEU A 48 -6.14 -6.99 3.58
N PHE A 49 -4.88 -6.86 3.99
CA PHE A 49 -4.23 -7.81 4.88
C PHE A 49 -3.47 -7.04 5.97
N ALA A 50 -3.89 -7.23 7.21
CA ALA A 50 -3.21 -6.65 8.37
C ALA A 50 -2.11 -7.61 8.83
N VAL A 51 -0.86 -7.15 8.86
CA VAL A 51 0.32 -7.94 9.25
C VAL A 51 1.42 -7.01 9.76
N ASP A 52 2.43 -7.57 10.43
CA ASP A 52 3.59 -6.82 10.89
C ASP A 52 4.30 -6.10 9.71
N LYS A 53 4.40 -4.78 9.84
CA LYS A 53 5.06 -3.89 8.90
C LYS A 53 6.48 -4.32 8.59
N LEU A 54 7.23 -4.80 9.59
CA LEU A 54 8.62 -5.22 9.40
C LEU A 54 8.71 -6.45 8.47
N GLN A 55 7.77 -7.39 8.62
CA GLN A 55 7.76 -8.61 7.81
C GLN A 55 7.39 -8.33 6.34
N VAL A 56 6.45 -7.40 6.11
CA VAL A 56 6.06 -6.97 4.75
C VAL A 56 7.20 -6.23 4.07
N GLN A 57 7.87 -5.32 4.81
CA GLN A 57 9.02 -4.59 4.30
C GLN A 57 10.12 -5.54 3.81
N TYR A 58 10.34 -6.66 4.52
CA TYR A 58 11.31 -7.67 4.10
C TYR A 58 10.95 -8.38 2.79
N HIS A 59 9.66 -8.65 2.54
CA HIS A 59 9.22 -9.52 1.43
C HIS A 59 9.07 -8.84 0.06
N ARG A 60 9.29 -7.52 -0.03
CA ARG A 60 9.50 -6.76 -1.29
C ARG A 60 8.46 -7.05 -2.38
N GLN A 61 7.20 -6.70 -2.11
CA GLN A 61 6.13 -6.82 -3.11
C GLN A 61 5.46 -5.49 -3.39
N ASN A 62 4.82 -5.39 -4.55
CA ASN A 62 4.06 -4.23 -5.02
C ASN A 62 2.75 -4.05 -4.24
N VAL A 63 2.83 -4.05 -2.91
CA VAL A 63 1.70 -3.84 -2.01
C VAL A 63 1.81 -2.46 -1.39
N GLN A 64 0.71 -1.72 -1.38
CA GLN A 64 0.65 -0.45 -0.68
C GLN A 64 0.49 -0.71 0.82
N ILE A 65 1.43 -0.21 1.62
CA ILE A 65 1.31 -0.23 3.07
C ILE A 65 0.52 1.01 3.47
N LEU A 66 -0.61 0.82 4.15
CA LEU A 66 -1.39 1.92 4.71
C LEU A 66 -0.62 2.54 5.90
N ASP A 67 -0.67 3.87 6.04
CA ASP A 67 0.00 4.57 7.13
C ASP A 67 -0.70 4.38 8.48
N GLU A 68 -1.99 4.09 8.46
CA GLU A 68 -2.78 3.81 9.64
C GLU A 68 -2.38 2.46 10.25
N ARG A 69 -1.82 2.50 11.46
CA ARG A 69 -1.46 1.30 12.21
C ARG A 69 -2.64 0.84 13.03
N VAL A 70 -3.06 -0.40 12.82
CA VAL A 70 -4.09 -1.03 13.64
C VAL A 70 -3.61 -1.24 15.08
N LEU A 71 -2.32 -1.56 15.26
CA LEU A 71 -1.72 -1.82 16.57
C LEU A 71 -0.22 -1.51 16.54
N THR A 72 0.33 -1.12 17.70
CA THR A 72 1.77 -1.09 17.94
C THR A 72 2.11 -2.01 19.11
N THR A 73 2.92 -3.04 18.86
CA THR A 73 3.43 -3.94 19.90
C THR A 73 4.94 -3.84 20.00
N PRO A 74 5.50 -3.88 21.22
CA PRO A 74 6.95 -3.99 21.39
C PRO A 74 7.44 -5.35 20.91
N THR A 75 8.65 -5.39 20.35
CA THR A 75 9.35 -6.65 20.08
C THR A 75 9.99 -7.14 21.36
N CYS A 76 9.65 -8.35 21.79
CA CYS A 76 10.14 -8.93 23.04
C CYS A 76 10.93 -10.22 22.76
N ILE A 77 11.98 -10.45 23.53
CA ILE A 77 12.73 -11.71 23.53
C ILE A 77 12.19 -12.55 24.69
N HIS A 78 11.57 -13.68 24.36
CA HIS A 78 11.10 -14.62 25.38
C HIS A 78 12.25 -15.46 25.89
N MET A 79 12.42 -15.50 27.22
CA MET A 79 13.40 -16.31 27.91
C MET A 79 12.71 -17.37 28.76
N ARG A 80 13.40 -18.49 29.01
CA ARG A 80 12.90 -19.52 29.92
C ARG A 80 12.71 -18.91 31.32
N PRO A 81 11.59 -19.15 32.01
CA PRO A 81 11.41 -18.70 33.38
C PRO A 81 12.55 -19.20 34.27
N ARG A 82 13.12 -18.30 35.10
CA ARG A 82 14.26 -18.56 36.00
C ARG A 82 15.60 -18.85 35.31
N TRP A 83 15.77 -18.45 34.05
CA TRP A 83 17.08 -18.54 33.42
C TRP A 83 18.07 -17.58 34.10
N PRO A 84 19.23 -18.06 34.59
CA PRO A 84 20.14 -17.26 35.41
C PRO A 84 20.68 -16.01 34.70
N ALA A 85 20.83 -16.04 33.38
CA ALA A 85 21.32 -14.91 32.59
C ALA A 85 20.24 -13.88 32.21
N ALA A 86 18.97 -14.08 32.60
CA ALA A 86 17.87 -13.23 32.14
C ALA A 86 18.01 -11.76 32.58
N SER A 87 18.52 -11.52 33.79
CA SER A 87 18.79 -10.17 34.31
C SER A 87 19.92 -9.49 33.55
N GLU A 88 21.03 -10.20 33.34
CA GLU A 88 22.20 -9.67 32.61
C GLU A 88 21.84 -9.29 31.17
N ILE A 89 21.06 -10.12 30.48
CA ILE A 89 20.65 -9.81 29.10
C ILE A 89 19.70 -8.61 29.07
N SER A 90 18.80 -8.50 30.05
CA SER A 90 17.89 -7.37 30.13
C SER A 90 18.64 -6.05 30.35
N GLU A 91 19.67 -6.04 31.20
CA GLU A 91 20.55 -4.87 31.38
C GLU A 91 21.34 -4.54 30.12
N LEU A 92 21.86 -5.56 29.42
CA LEU A 92 22.58 -5.37 28.16
C LEU A 92 21.68 -4.78 27.08
N ILE A 93 20.44 -5.27 26.96
CA ILE A 93 19.44 -4.72 26.03
C ILE A 93 19.16 -3.25 26.37
N ALA A 94 18.94 -2.93 27.65
CA ALA A 94 18.72 -1.56 28.09
C ALA A 94 19.91 -0.65 27.69
N ARG A 95 21.13 -1.08 27.97
CA ARG A 95 22.35 -0.34 27.60
C ARG A 95 22.49 -0.14 26.10
N VAL A 96 22.18 -1.15 25.28
CA VAL A 96 22.21 -1.06 23.81
C VAL A 96 21.18 -0.05 23.28
N VAL A 97 20.02 0.06 23.94
CA VAL A 97 18.98 1.03 23.62
C VAL A 97 19.39 2.45 24.06
N GLU A 98 19.84 2.61 25.30
CA GLU A 98 20.24 3.89 25.90
C GLU A 98 21.43 4.54 25.19
N THR A 99 22.44 3.74 24.85
CA THR A 99 23.60 4.20 24.07
C THR A 99 23.24 4.56 22.62
N GLY A 100 22.02 4.27 22.18
CA GLY A 100 21.56 4.52 20.82
C GLY A 100 22.18 3.58 19.78
N LEU A 101 22.88 2.52 20.20
CA LEU A 101 23.46 1.52 19.30
C LEU A 101 22.37 0.86 18.46
N TYR A 102 21.24 0.49 19.07
CA TYR A 102 20.09 -0.03 18.34
C TYR A 102 19.59 0.94 17.26
N ARG A 103 19.52 2.24 17.57
CA ARG A 103 19.11 3.28 16.62
C ARG A 103 20.09 3.37 15.45
N LYS A 104 21.39 3.23 15.71
CA LYS A 104 22.44 3.24 14.67
C LYS A 104 22.34 2.02 13.76
N ILE A 105 22.22 0.82 14.32
CA ILE A 105 22.06 -0.43 13.56
C ILE A 105 20.84 -0.32 12.64
N ARG A 106 19.69 0.05 13.20
CA ARG A 106 18.44 0.19 12.44
C ARG A 106 18.53 1.26 11.34
N ARG A 107 19.27 2.35 11.58
CA ARG A 107 19.51 3.39 10.57
C ARG A 107 20.41 2.88 9.45
N ASN A 108 21.47 2.15 9.78
CA ASN A 108 22.36 1.56 8.79
C ASN A 108 21.63 0.54 7.92
N GLU A 109 20.89 -0.40 8.53
CA GLU A 109 20.07 -1.36 7.79
C GLU A 109 19.07 -0.67 6.86
N ARG A 110 18.39 0.38 7.32
CA ARG A 110 17.48 1.17 6.47
C ARG A 110 18.22 1.91 5.36
N THR A 111 19.43 2.39 5.63
CA THR A 111 20.21 3.14 4.63
C THR A 111 20.73 2.19 3.56
N GLU A 112 21.30 1.05 3.93
CA GLU A 112 21.65 -0.03 3.01
C GLU A 112 20.43 -0.51 2.22
N TRP A 113 19.28 -0.63 2.88
CA TRP A 113 18.02 -0.93 2.23
C TRP A 113 17.63 0.11 1.17
N ASN A 114 17.68 1.40 1.51
CA ASN A 114 17.36 2.47 0.58
C ASN A 114 18.38 2.59 -0.55
N LEU A 115 19.67 2.29 -0.30
CA LEU A 115 20.70 2.31 -1.34
C LEU A 115 20.54 1.14 -2.32
N MET A 116 20.23 -0.05 -1.82
CA MET A 116 20.03 -1.24 -2.65
C MET A 116 18.69 -1.24 -3.39
N TYR A 117 17.65 -0.62 -2.82
CA TYR A 117 16.26 -0.78 -3.30
C TYR A 117 15.46 0.53 -3.48
N GLY A 118 16.00 1.69 -3.09
CA GLY A 118 15.33 2.99 -3.23
C GLY A 118 15.02 3.37 -4.69
N ASN A 119 15.81 2.85 -5.64
CA ASN A 119 15.55 2.99 -7.07
C ASN A 119 14.27 2.28 -7.54
N LEU A 120 13.71 1.34 -6.77
CA LEU A 120 12.48 0.63 -7.14
C LEU A 120 11.21 1.38 -6.70
N THR A 121 11.30 2.21 -5.65
CA THR A 121 10.14 2.94 -5.10
C THR A 121 9.90 4.31 -5.76
N GLU A 122 10.91 4.91 -6.40
CA GLU A 122 10.80 6.22 -7.06
C GLU A 122 10.50 6.17 -8.55
N THR A 123 9.80 5.14 -9.02
CA THR A 123 9.06 5.28 -10.26
C THR A 123 7.57 5.08 -9.99
N ARG A 124 6.97 6.05 -9.27
CA ARG A 124 5.68 6.57 -9.75
C ARG A 124 5.94 7.08 -11.17
N LYS A 125 6.02 6.16 -12.13
CA LYS A 125 5.90 6.49 -13.54
C LYS A 125 4.56 7.18 -13.60
N PHE A 126 4.57 8.51 -13.68
CA PHE A 126 3.41 9.25 -14.14
C PHE A 126 2.94 8.48 -15.36
N LYS A 127 1.78 7.82 -15.25
CA LYS A 127 1.23 7.08 -16.38
C LYS A 127 1.06 8.14 -17.45
N PRO A 128 1.90 8.14 -18.49
CA PRO A 128 1.85 9.21 -19.47
C PRO A 128 0.42 9.21 -20.00
N ILE A 129 -0.18 10.39 -20.10
CA ILE A 129 -1.53 10.52 -20.64
C ILE A 129 -1.51 9.81 -21.98
N GLY A 130 -2.27 8.72 -22.08
CA GLY A 130 -2.24 7.87 -23.26
C GLY A 130 -2.73 8.67 -24.46
N LEU A 131 -2.06 8.51 -25.60
CA LEU A 131 -2.49 9.11 -26.87
C LEU A 131 -3.98 8.82 -27.18
N LYS A 132 -4.52 7.69 -26.70
CA LYS A 132 -5.95 7.38 -26.78
C LYS A 132 -6.84 8.42 -26.11
N THR A 133 -6.49 8.89 -24.92
CA THR A 133 -7.28 9.88 -24.17
C THR A 133 -7.24 11.24 -24.87
N VAL A 134 -6.07 11.62 -25.41
CA VAL A 134 -5.89 12.84 -26.18
C VAL A 134 -6.66 12.79 -27.50
N ASN A 135 -6.61 11.66 -28.21
CA ASN A 135 -7.34 11.47 -29.47
C ASN A 135 -8.85 11.57 -29.26
N SER A 136 -9.40 11.03 -28.17
CA SER A 136 -10.82 11.17 -27.84
C SER A 136 -11.23 12.64 -27.69
N CYS A 137 -10.37 13.48 -27.12
CA CYS A 137 -10.62 14.91 -27.00
C CYS A 137 -10.65 15.59 -28.38
N PHE A 138 -9.71 15.26 -29.26
CA PHE A 138 -9.68 15.78 -30.63
C PHE A 138 -10.89 15.35 -31.47
N TYR A 139 -11.37 14.11 -31.34
CA TYR A 139 -12.59 13.66 -32.03
C TYR A 139 -13.84 14.40 -31.53
N SER A 140 -13.94 14.67 -30.23
CA SER A 140 -15.03 15.49 -29.67
C SER A 140 -15.03 16.91 -30.23
N LEU A 141 -13.84 17.50 -30.37
CA LEU A 141 -13.65 18.83 -30.94
C LEU A 141 -14.08 18.89 -32.41
N MET A 142 -13.66 17.90 -33.21
CA MET A 142 -14.08 17.79 -34.61
C MET A 142 -15.61 17.62 -34.74
N PHE A 143 -16.22 16.83 -33.87
CA PHE A 143 -17.67 16.64 -33.89
C PHE A 143 -18.43 17.95 -33.62
N MET A 144 -18.01 18.76 -32.62
CA MET A 144 -18.62 20.06 -32.37
C MET A 144 -18.49 21.01 -33.57
N TYR A 145 -17.34 21.01 -34.25
CA TYR A 145 -17.15 21.84 -35.46
C TYR A 145 -18.12 21.46 -36.59
N VAL A 146 -18.35 20.16 -36.80
CA VAL A 146 -19.32 19.68 -37.79
C VAL A 146 -20.75 20.10 -37.43
N VAL A 147 -21.12 19.98 -36.15
CA VAL A 147 -22.45 20.42 -35.69
C VAL A 147 -22.64 21.93 -35.88
N SER A 148 -21.65 22.74 -35.50
CA SER A 148 -21.71 24.20 -35.70
C SER A 148 -21.82 24.60 -37.17
N THR A 149 -21.13 23.91 -38.09
CA THR A 149 -21.25 24.19 -39.53
C THR A 149 -22.63 23.82 -40.08
N ILE A 150 -23.24 22.73 -39.62
CA ILE A 150 -24.61 22.36 -40.02
C ILE A 150 -25.61 23.42 -39.55
N VAL A 151 -25.52 23.88 -38.29
CA VAL A 151 -26.40 24.94 -37.76
C VAL A 151 -26.27 26.21 -38.59
N LEU A 152 -25.06 26.61 -38.93
CA LEU A 152 -24.79 27.80 -39.73
C LEU A 152 -25.39 27.69 -41.15
N LEU A 153 -25.29 26.52 -41.79
CA LEU A 153 -25.92 26.27 -43.10
C LEU A 153 -27.46 26.35 -43.03
N VAL A 154 -28.06 25.80 -41.98
CA VAL A 154 -29.51 25.87 -41.76
C VAL A 154 -29.95 27.33 -41.57
N GLU A 155 -29.19 28.12 -40.80
CA GLU A 155 -29.47 29.52 -40.55
C GLU A 155 -29.38 30.36 -41.84
N ILE A 156 -28.34 30.15 -42.66
CA ILE A 156 -28.20 30.82 -43.96
C ILE A 156 -29.37 30.46 -44.89
N TYR A 157 -29.75 29.18 -44.95
CA TYR A 157 -30.86 28.73 -45.79
C TYR A 157 -32.19 29.37 -45.35
N TRP A 158 -32.44 29.42 -44.04
CA TRP A 158 -33.64 30.03 -43.49
C TRP A 158 -33.67 31.54 -43.73
N SER A 159 -32.56 32.25 -43.48
CA SER A 159 -32.41 33.68 -43.70
C SER A 159 -32.63 34.07 -45.18
N ASN A 160 -32.04 33.32 -46.11
CA ASN A 160 -32.23 33.52 -47.56
C ASN A 160 -33.66 33.24 -48.03
N ARG A 161 -34.41 32.40 -47.30
CA ARG A 161 -35.81 32.10 -47.62
C ARG A 161 -36.76 33.17 -47.08
N ILE A 162 -36.46 33.77 -45.93
CA ILE A 162 -37.20 34.91 -45.37
C ILE A 162 -37.00 36.16 -46.21
N THR A 163 -35.79 36.44 -46.71
CA THR A 163 -35.50 37.66 -47.50
C THR A 163 -36.01 37.61 -48.95
N LYS A 164 -36.42 36.43 -49.45
CA LYS A 164 -37.00 36.26 -50.78
C LYS A 164 -38.54 36.25 -50.81
N ASN A 165 -39.19 36.29 -49.65
CA ASN A 165 -40.64 36.46 -49.49
C ASN A 165 -40.95 37.89 -49.06
#